data_AF-A0A6I6DI41-F1
#
_entry.id   AF-A0A6I6DI41-F1
#
_cell.length_a   1.000
_cell.length_b   1.000
_cell.length_c   1.000
_cell.angle_alpha   90.00
_cell.angle_beta   90.00
_cell.angle_gamma   90.00
#
_symmetry.space_group_name_H-M   'P 1'
#
loop_
_entity.id
_entity.type
_entity.pdbx_description
1 polymer ?
#
loop_
_entity_poly.entity_id
_entity_poly.type
_entity_poly.pdbx_seq_one_letter_code
_entity_poly.pdbx_strand_id
1 'polypeptide(L)'
;MRVRNEIEQREKSILSPHACLASNSKGRLNFEEPDPIRTCFMIDRDRIVHSKAFRRLKHKTQVFIAPPGDHYRTRLTHTLEVNQIARTIGAGLNLNLDLIEAMSLGHDVGHTPFAHAGEQILDILLSNGFKHNENSIRVLTKIEQHKNRNGLNLTVEVLDGVLNHSGYGKSESSSYTLEGQVVRLSDKIAYVQHDIDDSIRAGLLNLDDIPVEYLEILGYTHSMRIGTLVSDIINNTKKIIEKNNVVKVEPSEEVERALKGLREYMFETIYRGPVCQAERTRAMFIIEHLLKYFMNNPHKMSPVFQTIADEDGLEQAVGDYISGMSDAYCVSLFQDIYIPQSLVPSAVKDILY
;
A
#
# COMPACT_ATOMS: atom_id res chain seq x y z
N MET A 1 -12.12 -25.54 26.15
CA MET A 1 -12.59 -24.80 24.96
C MET A 1 -11.40 -24.02 24.41
N ARG A 2 -11.15 -23.99 23.10
CA ARG A 2 -10.01 -23.25 22.54
C ARG A 2 -10.35 -21.75 22.54
N VAL A 3 -9.42 -20.88 22.96
CA VAL A 3 -9.61 -19.41 23.04
C VAL A 3 -10.09 -18.84 21.70
N ARG A 4 -9.60 -19.36 20.58
CA ARG A 4 -10.07 -18.98 19.24
C ARG A 4 -11.59 -19.09 19.09
N ASN A 5 -12.18 -20.19 19.54
CA ASN A 5 -13.62 -20.43 19.38
C ASN A 5 -14.45 -19.40 20.17
N GLU A 6 -13.93 -18.94 21.31
CA GLU A 6 -14.58 -17.88 22.10
C GLU A 6 -14.49 -16.51 21.43
N ILE A 7 -13.43 -16.24 20.66
CA ILE A 7 -13.32 -15.03 19.82
C ILE A 7 -14.32 -15.11 18.66
N GLU A 8 -14.34 -16.22 17.92
CA GLU A 8 -15.27 -16.43 16.80
C GLU A 8 -16.75 -16.39 17.23
N GLN A 9 -17.07 -16.87 18.44
CA GLN A 9 -18.41 -16.75 19.02
C GLN A 9 -18.77 -15.31 19.37
N ARG A 10 -17.82 -14.51 19.87
CA ARG A 10 -18.02 -13.08 20.10
C ARG A 10 -18.22 -12.33 18.79
N GLU A 11 -17.43 -12.62 17.76
CA GLU A 11 -17.64 -12.03 16.43
C GLU A 11 -19.09 -12.24 15.95
N LYS A 12 -19.62 -13.46 16.07
CA LYS A 12 -21.01 -13.79 15.69
C LYS A 12 -22.08 -13.02 16.45
N SER A 13 -21.83 -12.65 17.71
CA SER A 13 -22.83 -11.99 18.54
C SER A 13 -22.80 -10.47 18.46
N ILE A 14 -21.65 -9.87 18.13
CA ILE A 14 -21.46 -8.41 18.18
C ILE A 14 -21.35 -7.76 16.81
N LEU A 15 -20.85 -8.48 15.79
CA LEU A 15 -20.62 -7.88 14.48
C LEU A 15 -21.92 -7.74 13.71
N SER A 16 -21.91 -6.78 12.77
CA SER A 16 -22.99 -6.60 11.80
C SER A 16 -23.27 -7.92 11.06
N PRO A 17 -24.54 -8.22 10.71
CA PRO A 17 -24.87 -9.36 9.86
C PRO A 17 -24.15 -9.36 8.49
N HIS A 18 -23.67 -8.18 8.06
CA HIS A 18 -22.92 -8.00 6.82
C HIS A 18 -21.39 -8.05 7.00
N ALA A 19 -20.90 -8.18 8.23
CA ALA A 19 -19.47 -8.30 8.52
C ALA A 19 -18.94 -9.69 8.12
N CYS A 20 -17.67 -9.74 7.73
CA CYS A 20 -17.00 -11.00 7.44
C CYS A 20 -16.57 -11.69 8.75
N LEU A 21 -17.18 -12.82 9.07
CA LEU A 21 -16.82 -13.61 10.25
C LEU A 21 -15.62 -14.51 9.95
N ALA A 22 -14.64 -14.57 10.86
CA ALA A 22 -13.47 -15.42 10.69
C ALA A 22 -13.85 -16.91 10.60
N SER A 23 -14.88 -17.32 11.33
CA SER A 23 -15.40 -18.70 11.28
C SER A 23 -16.01 -19.10 9.93
N ASN A 24 -16.33 -18.11 9.09
CA ASN A 24 -16.94 -18.31 7.77
C ASN A 24 -15.94 -18.01 6.63
N SER A 25 -14.65 -17.84 6.95
CA SER A 25 -13.61 -17.61 5.96
C SER A 25 -13.60 -18.76 4.93
N LYS A 26 -13.36 -18.40 3.67
CA LYS A 26 -13.09 -19.33 2.57
C LYS A 26 -11.75 -20.07 2.73
N GLY A 27 -10.97 -19.70 3.75
CA GLY A 27 -9.73 -20.36 4.11
C GLY A 27 -8.54 -19.86 3.31
N ARG A 28 -7.51 -20.70 3.25
CA ARG A 28 -6.19 -20.43 2.65
C ARG A 28 -5.96 -21.40 1.51
N LEU A 29 -5.08 -21.03 0.57
CA LEU A 29 -4.70 -21.92 -0.53
C LEU A 29 -4.12 -23.24 -0.03
N ASN A 30 -3.20 -23.18 0.93
CA ASN A 30 -2.64 -24.37 1.57
C ASN A 30 -3.29 -24.54 2.94
N PHE A 31 -3.84 -25.74 3.19
CA PHE A 31 -4.41 -26.06 4.49
C PHE A 31 -3.35 -25.98 5.61
N GLU A 32 -3.73 -25.37 6.73
CA GLU A 32 -2.95 -25.35 7.97
C GLU A 32 -3.91 -25.56 9.14
N GLU A 33 -3.48 -26.32 10.13
CA GLU A 33 -4.26 -26.56 11.34
C GLU A 33 -4.62 -25.22 12.03
N PRO A 34 -5.90 -25.01 12.37
CA PRO A 34 -6.32 -23.76 13.01
C PRO A 34 -5.67 -23.53 14.39
N ASP A 35 -5.09 -22.33 14.59
CA ASP A 35 -4.40 -21.90 15.81
C ASP A 35 -5.33 -21.94 17.05
N PRO A 36 -4.87 -22.42 18.21
CA PRO A 36 -5.75 -22.57 19.39
C PRO A 36 -6.22 -21.23 20.00
N ILE A 37 -5.57 -20.11 19.67
CA ILE A 37 -5.81 -18.79 20.28
C ILE A 37 -6.33 -17.79 19.25
N ARG A 38 -5.67 -17.67 18.09
CA ARG A 38 -5.92 -16.60 17.12
C ARG A 38 -6.91 -17.02 16.04
N THR A 39 -7.74 -16.07 15.59
CA THR A 39 -8.58 -16.25 14.38
C THR A 39 -7.70 -16.24 13.12
N CYS A 40 -8.28 -16.65 11.98
CA CYS A 40 -7.53 -16.68 10.72
C CYS A 40 -7.03 -15.29 10.30
N PHE A 41 -7.80 -14.22 10.55
CA PHE A 41 -7.43 -12.85 10.20
C PHE A 41 -6.35 -12.28 11.13
N MET A 42 -6.39 -12.60 12.43
CA MET A 42 -5.30 -12.26 13.35
C MET A 42 -3.97 -12.89 12.92
N ILE A 43 -4.00 -14.17 12.47
CA ILE A 43 -2.80 -14.84 11.93
C ILE A 43 -2.28 -14.10 10.68
N ASP A 44 -3.17 -13.65 9.80
CA ASP A 44 -2.78 -12.96 8.57
C ASP A 44 -2.10 -11.63 8.85
N ARG A 45 -2.69 -10.83 9.75
CA ARG A 45 -2.06 -9.61 10.26
C ARG A 45 -0.65 -9.89 10.76
N ASP A 46 -0.50 -10.87 11.64
CA ASP A 46 0.80 -11.18 12.25
C ASP A 46 1.82 -11.59 11.17
N ARG A 47 1.43 -12.39 10.18
CA ARG A 47 2.29 -12.78 9.05
C ARG A 47 2.74 -11.58 8.22
N ILE A 48 1.82 -10.66 7.92
CA ILE A 48 2.12 -9.44 7.16
C ILE A 48 3.09 -8.55 7.94
N VAL A 49 2.81 -8.27 9.22
CA VAL A 49 3.66 -7.41 10.06
C VAL A 49 5.09 -7.96 10.18
N HIS A 50 5.25 -9.28 10.25
CA HIS A 50 6.56 -9.90 10.36
C HIS A 50 7.29 -10.10 9.02
N SER A 51 6.65 -9.84 7.88
CA SER A 51 7.23 -9.98 6.54
C SER A 51 8.39 -9.01 6.29
N LYS A 52 9.29 -9.34 5.36
CA LYS A 52 10.37 -8.43 4.97
C LYS A 52 9.82 -7.25 4.16
N ALA A 53 8.83 -7.47 3.31
CA ALA A 53 8.15 -6.44 2.55
C ALA A 53 7.54 -5.35 3.43
N PHE A 54 6.81 -5.71 4.49
CA PHE A 54 6.25 -4.74 5.43
C PHE A 54 7.33 -3.88 6.11
N ARG A 55 8.44 -4.51 6.55
CA ARG A 55 9.58 -3.75 7.14
C ARG A 55 10.21 -2.78 6.14
N ARG A 56 10.25 -3.13 4.86
CA ARG A 56 10.80 -2.26 3.79
C ARG A 56 9.97 -1.00 3.58
N LEU A 57 8.69 -0.96 3.96
CA LEU A 57 7.85 0.24 3.87
C LEU A 57 8.43 1.42 4.65
N LYS A 58 9.20 1.17 5.71
CA LYS A 58 9.94 2.21 6.44
C LYS A 58 10.98 2.93 5.57
N HIS A 59 11.49 2.26 4.54
CA HIS A 59 12.58 2.74 3.69
C HIS A 59 12.10 3.08 2.28
N LYS A 60 10.79 3.26 2.10
CA LYS A 60 10.17 3.71 0.85
C LYS A 60 9.44 5.02 1.08
N THR A 61 9.71 5.97 0.20
CA THR A 61 9.02 7.26 0.17
C THR A 61 7.59 7.11 -0.37
N GLN A 62 6.70 7.98 0.12
CA GLN A 62 5.30 8.00 -0.32
C GLN A 62 5.11 8.85 -1.58
N VAL A 63 5.44 10.15 -1.50
CA VAL A 63 5.14 11.16 -2.53
C VAL A 63 6.40 11.67 -3.22
N PHE A 64 7.35 12.21 -2.44
CA PHE A 64 8.58 12.83 -2.95
C PHE A 64 9.80 11.94 -2.72
N ILE A 65 10.76 11.96 -3.64
CA ILE A 65 12.00 11.19 -3.51
C ILE A 65 12.87 11.80 -2.41
N ALA A 66 12.76 11.22 -1.21
CA ALA A 66 13.61 11.42 -0.02
C ALA A 66 14.13 12.86 0.14
N PRO A 67 13.25 13.85 0.39
CA PRO A 67 13.71 15.19 0.68
C PRO A 67 14.52 15.20 2.00
N PRO A 68 15.55 16.04 2.14
CA PRO A 68 16.32 16.10 3.38
C PRO A 68 15.44 16.54 4.56
N GLY A 69 15.33 15.70 5.60
CA GLY A 69 14.62 15.99 6.84
C GLY A 69 14.02 14.76 7.52
N ASP A 70 13.93 14.78 8.86
CA ASP A 70 13.54 13.62 9.67
C ASP A 70 12.01 13.34 9.71
N HIS A 71 11.20 14.23 9.12
CA HIS A 71 9.74 14.24 9.30
C HIS A 71 8.95 13.92 8.03
N TYR A 72 9.60 13.47 6.95
CA TYR A 72 8.89 13.06 5.74
C TYR A 72 8.19 11.71 5.94
N ARG A 73 6.97 11.61 5.41
CA ARG A 73 6.17 10.39 5.49
C ARG A 73 6.80 9.29 4.64
N THR A 74 6.83 8.10 5.22
CA THR A 74 7.17 6.84 4.55
C THR A 74 5.88 6.11 4.18
N ARG A 75 6.01 5.10 3.33
CA ARG A 75 4.91 4.16 3.08
C ARG A 75 4.40 3.52 4.37
N LEU A 76 5.30 3.21 5.31
CA LEU A 76 4.90 2.64 6.61
C LEU A 76 3.99 3.60 7.39
N THR A 77 4.34 4.89 7.48
CA THR A 77 3.48 5.87 8.16
C THR A 77 2.14 6.04 7.45
N HIS A 78 2.13 5.98 6.12
CA HIS A 78 0.89 6.02 5.35
C HIS A 78 0.01 4.79 5.64
N THR A 79 0.58 3.59 5.58
CA THR A 79 -0.10 2.33 5.91
C THR A 79 -0.71 2.33 7.32
N LEU A 80 -0.02 2.92 8.31
CA LEU A 80 -0.53 3.03 9.68
C LEU A 80 -1.72 4.00 9.77
N GLU A 81 -1.72 5.10 9.02
CA GLU A 81 -2.85 6.04 8.98
C GLU A 81 -4.05 5.45 8.25
N VAL A 82 -3.84 4.74 7.13
CA VAL A 82 -4.89 3.96 6.45
C VAL A 82 -5.53 2.96 7.41
N ASN A 83 -4.71 2.20 8.16
CA ASN A 83 -5.22 1.27 9.17
C ASN A 83 -6.04 1.97 10.26
N GLN A 84 -5.57 3.12 10.74
CA GLN A 84 -6.26 3.88 11.80
C GLN A 84 -7.63 4.41 11.32
N ILE A 85 -7.69 4.99 10.12
CA ILE A 85 -8.94 5.47 9.51
C ILE A 85 -9.88 4.27 9.26
N ALA A 86 -9.38 3.20 8.66
CA ALA A 86 -10.16 2.02 8.32
C ALA A 86 -10.76 1.34 9.54
N ARG A 87 -9.98 1.17 10.62
CA ARG A 87 -10.47 0.61 11.88
C ARG A 87 -11.51 1.49 12.54
N THR A 88 -11.40 2.81 12.41
CA THR A 88 -12.40 3.75 12.95
C THR A 88 -13.73 3.62 12.22
N ILE A 89 -13.70 3.59 10.89
CA ILE A 89 -14.90 3.36 10.06
C ILE A 89 -15.48 1.97 10.33
N GLY A 90 -14.64 0.94 10.36
CA GLY A 90 -15.03 -0.44 10.64
C GLY A 90 -15.70 -0.60 12.00
N ALA A 91 -15.17 0.03 13.04
CA ALA A 91 -15.75 0.01 14.38
C ALA A 91 -17.12 0.71 14.40
N GLY A 92 -17.23 1.87 13.72
CA GLY A 92 -18.51 2.58 13.58
C GLY A 92 -19.60 1.78 12.87
N LEU A 93 -19.22 0.83 12.03
CA LEU A 93 -20.10 -0.06 11.25
C LEU A 93 -20.22 -1.48 11.83
N ASN A 94 -19.59 -1.78 12.96
CA ASN A 94 -19.50 -3.11 13.57
C ASN A 94 -18.98 -4.19 12.59
N LEU A 95 -17.93 -3.87 11.82
CA LEU A 95 -17.26 -4.79 10.89
C LEU A 95 -16.08 -5.52 11.55
N ASN A 96 -15.51 -6.52 10.88
CA ASN A 96 -14.39 -7.27 11.42
C ASN A 96 -13.08 -6.45 11.39
N LEU A 97 -12.65 -5.98 12.56
CA LEU A 97 -11.46 -5.13 12.69
C LEU A 97 -10.14 -5.85 12.42
N ASP A 98 -10.05 -7.15 12.70
CA ASP A 98 -8.84 -7.92 12.43
C ASP A 98 -8.66 -8.13 10.92
N LEU A 99 -9.77 -8.33 10.18
CA LEU A 99 -9.74 -8.38 8.72
C LEU A 99 -9.32 -7.05 8.10
N ILE A 100 -9.94 -5.95 8.55
CA ILE A 100 -9.58 -4.59 8.11
C ILE A 100 -8.10 -4.31 8.35
N GLU A 101 -7.60 -4.67 9.54
CA GLU A 101 -6.21 -4.45 9.89
C GLU A 101 -5.25 -5.30 9.03
N ALA A 102 -5.55 -6.58 8.82
CA ALA A 102 -4.73 -7.43 7.95
C ALA A 102 -4.66 -6.88 6.51
N MET A 103 -5.81 -6.51 5.92
CA MET A 103 -5.87 -5.91 4.59
C MET A 103 -5.13 -4.57 4.53
N SER A 104 -5.37 -3.69 5.50
CA SER A 104 -4.72 -2.37 5.58
C SER A 104 -3.21 -2.48 5.70
N LEU A 105 -2.68 -3.40 6.50
CA LEU A 105 -1.23 -3.55 6.63
C LEU A 105 -0.59 -4.22 5.39
N GLY A 106 -1.37 -4.96 4.61
CA GLY A 106 -0.90 -5.67 3.42
C GLY A 106 -1.02 -4.90 2.11
N HIS A 107 -1.82 -3.83 2.04
CA HIS A 107 -2.17 -3.20 0.76
C HIS A 107 -0.97 -2.63 0.01
N ASP A 108 -0.03 -2.05 0.73
CA ASP A 108 1.06 -1.23 0.17
C ASP A 108 2.39 -2.00 -0.02
N VAL A 109 2.44 -3.29 0.35
CA VAL A 109 3.69 -4.07 0.40
C VAL A 109 4.35 -4.29 -0.98
N GLY A 110 3.57 -4.16 -2.06
CA GLY A 110 3.99 -4.32 -3.45
C GLY A 110 4.45 -3.03 -4.14
N HIS A 111 4.47 -1.89 -3.46
CA HIS A 111 4.95 -0.66 -4.10
C HIS A 111 6.43 -0.73 -4.46
N THR A 112 6.79 -0.03 -5.52
CA THR A 112 8.16 0.14 -6.04
C THR A 112 8.97 1.14 -5.19
N PRO A 113 10.30 1.18 -5.37
CA PRO A 113 11.09 2.32 -4.92
C PRO A 113 10.70 3.59 -5.70
N PHE A 114 10.96 4.77 -5.10
CA PHE A 114 10.69 6.09 -5.67
C PHE A 114 9.20 6.41 -5.87
N ALA A 115 8.38 6.18 -4.83
CA ALA A 115 6.99 6.63 -4.79
C ALA A 115 6.17 6.15 -6.02
N HIS A 116 5.22 6.95 -6.49
CA HIS A 116 4.42 6.64 -7.68
C HIS A 116 5.22 6.70 -8.99
N ALA A 117 6.37 7.39 -8.99
CA ALA A 117 7.22 7.46 -10.17
C ALA A 117 7.71 6.05 -10.55
N GLY A 118 8.20 5.28 -9.58
CA GLY A 118 8.71 3.92 -9.82
C GLY A 118 7.68 2.98 -10.43
N GLU A 119 6.43 3.05 -9.97
CA GLU A 119 5.32 2.27 -10.53
C GLU A 119 5.06 2.65 -11.98
N GLN A 120 4.93 3.94 -12.28
CA GLN A 120 4.72 4.41 -13.65
C GLN A 120 5.86 4.02 -14.60
N ILE A 121 7.11 3.99 -14.13
CA ILE A 121 8.21 3.61 -15.03
C ILE A 121 8.22 2.10 -15.24
N LEU A 122 7.97 1.28 -14.20
CA LEU A 122 7.88 -0.17 -14.41
C LEU A 122 6.69 -0.55 -15.30
N ASP A 123 5.57 0.16 -15.21
CA ASP A 123 4.41 -0.06 -16.08
C ASP A 123 4.73 0.20 -17.56
N ILE A 124 5.62 1.16 -17.83
CA ILE A 124 6.12 1.45 -19.18
C ILE A 124 7.18 0.44 -19.63
N LEU A 125 8.07 0.03 -18.73
CA LEU A 125 9.25 -0.77 -19.06
C LEU A 125 8.98 -2.28 -19.14
N LEU A 126 7.98 -2.79 -18.43
CA LEU A 126 7.62 -4.21 -18.43
C LEU A 126 6.55 -4.49 -19.49
N SER A 127 6.70 -5.59 -20.24
CA SER A 127 5.79 -5.89 -21.35
C SER A 127 4.34 -6.14 -20.93
N ASN A 128 4.13 -6.66 -19.71
CA ASN A 128 2.82 -6.93 -19.13
C ASN A 128 2.27 -5.76 -18.29
N GLY A 129 2.96 -4.62 -18.25
CA GLY A 129 2.66 -3.52 -17.35
C GLY A 129 3.01 -3.81 -15.89
N PHE A 130 2.66 -2.89 -15.01
CA PHE A 130 2.90 -2.98 -13.57
C PHE A 130 1.83 -2.24 -12.79
N LYS A 131 1.26 -2.89 -11.78
CA LYS A 131 0.41 -2.24 -10.78
C LYS A 131 0.78 -2.69 -9.38
N HIS A 132 0.87 -1.73 -8.48
CA HIS A 132 1.27 -1.96 -7.10
C HIS A 132 0.36 -2.95 -6.37
N ASN A 133 -0.96 -2.89 -6.59
CA ASN A 133 -1.94 -3.77 -5.96
C ASN A 133 -1.80 -5.23 -6.43
N GLU A 134 -1.57 -5.46 -7.72
CA GLU A 134 -1.27 -6.79 -8.28
C GLU A 134 0.08 -7.31 -7.77
N ASN A 135 1.09 -6.43 -7.68
CA ASN A 135 2.38 -6.78 -7.10
C ASN A 135 2.30 -7.08 -5.60
N SER A 136 1.44 -6.40 -4.83
CA SER A 136 1.21 -6.73 -3.42
C SER A 136 0.73 -8.18 -3.27
N ILE A 137 -0.14 -8.65 -4.16
CA ILE A 137 -0.55 -10.07 -4.20
C ILE A 137 0.63 -10.97 -4.54
N ARG A 138 1.45 -10.65 -5.54
CA ARG A 138 2.66 -11.42 -5.85
C ARG A 138 3.62 -11.49 -4.66
N VAL A 139 3.84 -10.37 -3.97
CA VAL A 139 4.68 -10.30 -2.78
C VAL A 139 4.17 -11.24 -1.70
N LEU A 140 2.88 -11.18 -1.38
CA LEU A 140 2.27 -11.96 -0.31
C LEU A 140 2.09 -13.44 -0.65
N THR A 141 2.02 -13.81 -1.93
CA THR A 141 1.71 -15.19 -2.36
C THR A 141 2.89 -15.95 -2.95
N LYS A 142 3.92 -15.26 -3.45
CA LYS A 142 5.09 -15.88 -4.10
C LYS A 142 6.43 -15.42 -3.54
N ILE A 143 6.63 -14.12 -3.31
CA ILE A 143 7.99 -13.57 -3.04
C ILE A 143 8.39 -13.73 -1.57
N GLU A 144 7.49 -13.42 -0.63
CA GLU A 144 7.75 -13.64 0.78
C GLU A 144 7.85 -15.14 1.09
N GLN A 145 8.62 -15.50 2.11
CA GLN A 145 8.84 -16.89 2.48
C GLN A 145 8.38 -17.15 3.91
N HIS A 146 7.61 -18.22 4.10
CA HIS A 146 7.11 -18.65 5.40
C HIS A 146 7.18 -20.17 5.54
N LYS A 147 7.82 -20.65 6.63
CA LYS A 147 8.07 -22.08 6.90
C LYS A 147 8.69 -22.82 5.70
N ASN A 148 9.73 -22.22 5.09
CA ASN A 148 10.43 -22.74 3.91
C ASN A 148 9.54 -22.93 2.66
N ARG A 149 8.39 -22.24 2.59
CA ARG A 149 7.52 -22.18 1.42
C ARG A 149 7.42 -20.76 0.91
N ASN A 150 7.21 -20.61 -0.39
CA ASN A 150 6.89 -19.34 -1.02
C ASN A 150 5.45 -18.94 -0.67
N GLY A 151 5.26 -17.64 -0.42
CA GLY A 151 4.02 -17.04 0.05
C GLY A 151 3.79 -17.14 1.55
N LEU A 152 3.04 -16.15 2.06
CA LEU A 152 2.55 -16.10 3.44
C LEU A 152 1.30 -16.96 3.66
N ASN A 153 0.74 -17.55 2.61
CA ASN A 153 -0.45 -18.41 2.66
C ASN A 153 -1.63 -17.76 3.42
N LEU A 154 -1.93 -16.50 3.09
CA LEU A 154 -3.00 -15.70 3.70
C LEU A 154 -4.39 -16.20 3.30
N THR A 155 -5.44 -15.75 4.00
CA THR A 155 -6.82 -16.10 3.61
C THR A 155 -7.24 -15.36 2.34
N VAL A 156 -8.23 -15.92 1.65
CA VAL A 156 -8.77 -15.35 0.40
C VAL A 156 -9.35 -13.94 0.65
N GLU A 157 -9.96 -13.70 1.81
CA GLU A 157 -10.53 -12.39 2.14
C GLU A 157 -9.44 -11.31 2.19
N VAL A 158 -8.33 -11.58 2.89
CA VAL A 158 -7.23 -10.61 3.01
C VAL A 158 -6.63 -10.31 1.64
N LEU A 159 -6.40 -11.33 0.82
CA LEU A 159 -5.88 -11.15 -0.54
C LEU A 159 -6.86 -10.37 -1.44
N ASP A 160 -8.17 -10.60 -1.32
CA ASP A 160 -9.18 -9.85 -2.06
C ASP A 160 -9.19 -8.36 -1.68
N GLY A 161 -9.13 -8.06 -0.38
CA GLY A 161 -9.06 -6.68 0.10
C GLY A 161 -7.77 -5.98 -0.35
N VAL A 162 -6.64 -6.68 -0.30
CA VAL A 162 -5.34 -6.16 -0.79
C VAL A 162 -5.36 -5.96 -2.30
N LEU A 163 -6.00 -6.82 -3.09
CA LEU A 163 -6.02 -6.65 -4.55
C LEU A 163 -6.90 -5.46 -4.96
N ASN A 164 -8.06 -5.30 -4.31
CA ASN A 164 -9.09 -4.34 -4.72
C ASN A 164 -9.06 -3.03 -3.90
N HIS A 165 -7.95 -2.71 -3.22
CA HIS A 165 -7.81 -1.47 -2.45
C HIS A 165 -7.58 -0.22 -3.33
N SER A 166 -7.04 -0.41 -4.53
CA SER A 166 -6.70 0.68 -5.46
C SER A 166 -7.84 0.93 -6.46
N GLY A 167 -8.06 2.20 -6.84
CA GLY A 167 -8.90 2.58 -7.98
C GLY A 167 -10.11 3.49 -7.66
N TYR A 168 -10.56 4.29 -8.65
CA TYR A 168 -11.62 5.31 -8.54
C TYR A 168 -12.80 5.13 -9.54
N GLY A 169 -12.75 4.11 -10.39
CA GLY A 169 -13.70 3.91 -11.48
C GLY A 169 -15.02 3.24 -11.06
N LYS A 170 -16.11 3.55 -11.79
CA LYS A 170 -17.42 2.87 -11.64
C LYS A 170 -17.42 1.41 -12.13
N SER A 171 -16.41 1.01 -12.92
CA SER A 171 -16.26 -0.33 -13.52
C SER A 171 -15.21 -1.20 -12.83
N GLU A 172 -14.64 -0.74 -11.72
CA GLU A 172 -13.55 -1.45 -11.05
C GLU A 172 -14.09 -2.50 -10.07
N SER A 173 -13.43 -3.66 -10.05
CA SER A 173 -13.69 -4.74 -9.09
C SER A 173 -13.59 -4.19 -7.68
N SER A 174 -14.70 -4.19 -6.94
CA SER A 174 -14.69 -3.88 -5.51
C SER A 174 -14.47 -5.15 -4.71
N SER A 175 -13.75 -5.06 -3.60
CA SER A 175 -13.72 -6.17 -2.64
C SER A 175 -15.14 -6.63 -2.31
N TYR A 176 -15.33 -7.94 -2.25
CA TYR A 176 -16.63 -8.53 -1.95
C TYR A 176 -17.01 -8.38 -0.46
N THR A 177 -16.06 -7.97 0.38
CA THR A 177 -16.29 -7.69 1.81
C THR A 177 -16.51 -6.20 2.03
N LEU A 178 -17.34 -5.84 3.01
CA LEU A 178 -17.47 -4.44 3.42
C LEU A 178 -16.16 -3.92 4.04
N GLU A 179 -15.43 -4.79 4.73
CA GLU A 179 -14.10 -4.53 5.27
C GLU A 179 -13.12 -4.05 4.19
N GLY A 180 -13.02 -4.77 3.07
CA GLY A 180 -12.16 -4.36 1.96
C GLY A 180 -12.63 -3.06 1.29
N GLN A 181 -13.94 -2.78 1.25
CA GLN A 181 -14.45 -1.50 0.78
C GLN A 181 -14.08 -0.34 1.71
N VAL A 182 -14.10 -0.56 3.03
CA VAL A 182 -13.60 0.40 4.03
C VAL A 182 -12.11 0.68 3.81
N VAL A 183 -11.29 -0.36 3.62
CA VAL A 183 -9.85 -0.20 3.37
C VAL A 183 -9.61 0.64 2.12
N ARG A 184 -10.30 0.32 1.02
CA ARG A 184 -10.23 1.09 -0.24
C ARG A 184 -10.59 2.57 -0.04
N LEU A 185 -11.63 2.89 0.73
CA LEU A 185 -11.99 4.29 1.01
C LEU A 185 -10.98 4.97 1.94
N SER A 186 -10.46 4.24 2.92
CA SER A 186 -9.50 4.76 3.90
C SER A 186 -8.16 5.10 3.27
N ASP A 187 -7.71 4.28 2.32
CA ASP A 187 -6.53 4.54 1.50
C ASP A 187 -6.67 5.87 0.74
N LYS A 188 -7.80 6.07 0.07
CA LYS A 188 -8.12 7.32 -0.65
C LYS A 188 -8.10 8.55 0.26
N ILE A 189 -8.67 8.43 1.45
CA ILE A 189 -8.70 9.51 2.42
C ILE A 189 -7.27 9.85 2.85
N ALA A 190 -6.52 8.86 3.32
CA ALA A 190 -5.15 9.05 3.81
C ALA A 190 -4.23 9.62 2.73
N TYR A 191 -4.33 9.10 1.51
CA TYR A 191 -3.59 9.54 0.34
C TYR A 191 -3.73 11.06 0.12
N VAL A 192 -4.97 11.54 -0.04
CA VAL A 192 -5.23 12.97 -0.30
C VAL A 192 -4.74 13.84 0.86
N GLN A 193 -4.91 13.40 2.10
CA GLN A 193 -4.46 14.17 3.26
C GLN A 193 -2.93 14.27 3.35
N HIS A 194 -2.22 13.16 3.12
CA HIS A 194 -0.77 13.16 3.19
C HIS A 194 -0.17 14.00 2.08
N ASP A 195 -0.71 13.91 0.87
CA ASP A 195 -0.23 14.68 -0.27
C ASP A 195 -0.35 16.18 0.01
N ILE A 196 -1.46 16.62 0.62
CA ILE A 196 -1.64 18.02 1.02
C ILE A 196 -0.57 18.42 2.05
N ASP A 197 -0.42 17.65 3.13
CA ASP A 197 0.51 17.97 4.20
C ASP A 197 1.97 17.98 3.72
N ASP A 198 2.37 16.99 2.91
CA ASP A 198 3.72 16.88 2.37
C ASP A 198 4.01 17.96 1.32
N SER A 199 3.02 18.33 0.50
CA SER A 199 3.15 19.42 -0.50
C SER A 199 3.27 20.78 0.17
N ILE A 200 2.51 21.03 1.24
CA ILE A 200 2.64 22.24 2.06
C ILE A 200 4.03 22.28 2.71
N ARG A 201 4.49 21.17 3.30
CA ARG A 201 5.82 21.10 3.91
C ARG A 201 6.95 21.31 2.89
N ALA A 202 6.76 20.84 1.66
CA ALA A 202 7.70 21.05 0.56
C ALA A 202 7.66 22.47 -0.02
N GLY A 203 6.71 23.32 0.41
CA GLY A 203 6.52 24.66 -0.14
C GLY A 203 5.95 24.68 -1.56
N LEU A 204 5.32 23.58 -1.99
CA LEU A 204 4.74 23.42 -3.34
C LEU A 204 3.25 23.76 -3.38
N LEU A 205 2.62 23.90 -2.20
CA LEU A 205 1.21 24.19 -2.05
C LEU A 205 1.00 25.10 -0.84
N ASN A 206 0.17 26.12 -0.96
CA ASN A 206 -0.40 26.81 0.20
C ASN A 206 -1.83 26.32 0.42
N LEU A 207 -2.27 26.32 1.68
CA LEU A 207 -3.64 25.91 2.00
C LEU A 207 -4.68 26.79 1.27
N ASP A 208 -4.36 28.07 1.08
CA ASP A 208 -5.20 29.04 0.36
C ASP A 208 -5.29 28.76 -1.15
N ASP A 209 -4.40 27.94 -1.71
CA ASP A 209 -4.43 27.54 -3.13
C ASP A 209 -5.47 26.43 -3.37
N ILE A 210 -5.89 25.71 -2.32
CA ILE A 210 -6.84 24.61 -2.43
C ILE A 210 -8.25 25.17 -2.70
N PRO A 211 -9.00 24.64 -3.69
CA PRO A 211 -10.34 25.12 -4.00
C PRO A 211 -11.27 25.11 -2.78
N VAL A 212 -11.80 26.30 -2.47
CA VAL A 212 -12.65 26.55 -1.29
C VAL A 212 -13.88 25.64 -1.29
N GLU A 213 -14.44 25.35 -2.46
CA GLU A 213 -15.58 24.44 -2.65
C GLU A 213 -15.36 23.03 -2.04
N TYR A 214 -14.12 22.53 -2.01
CA TYR A 214 -13.80 21.25 -1.37
C TYR A 214 -13.55 21.41 0.14
N LEU A 215 -12.95 22.54 0.55
CA LEU A 215 -12.66 22.82 1.95
C LEU A 215 -13.93 23.16 2.76
N GLU A 216 -14.92 23.79 2.15
CA GLU A 216 -16.22 24.05 2.79
C GLU A 216 -16.96 22.75 3.15
N ILE A 217 -16.85 21.73 2.28
CA ILE A 217 -17.48 20.43 2.50
C ILE A 217 -16.64 19.58 3.45
N LEU A 218 -15.35 19.43 3.18
CA LEU A 218 -14.49 18.47 3.91
C LEU A 218 -13.94 19.08 5.20
N GLY A 219 -13.54 20.34 5.18
CA GLY A 219 -12.94 21.06 6.29
C GLY A 219 -11.59 21.68 5.96
N TYR A 220 -11.22 22.72 6.72
CA TYR A 220 -10.01 23.51 6.48
C TYR A 220 -8.75 22.92 7.12
N THR A 221 -8.89 22.08 8.15
CA THR A 221 -7.76 21.43 8.82
C THR A 221 -7.72 19.94 8.48
N HIS A 222 -6.54 19.34 8.58
CA HIS A 222 -6.34 17.89 8.42
C HIS A 222 -7.36 17.10 9.26
N SER A 223 -7.47 17.41 10.57
CA SER A 223 -8.37 16.70 11.48
C SER A 223 -9.85 16.89 11.13
N MET A 224 -10.26 18.07 10.65
CA MET A 224 -11.64 18.30 10.19
C MET A 224 -11.94 17.46 8.95
N ARG A 225 -11.04 17.42 7.96
CA ARG A 225 -11.23 16.62 6.73
C ARG A 225 -11.39 15.15 7.04
N ILE A 226 -10.49 14.58 7.84
CA ILE A 226 -10.61 13.18 8.29
C ILE A 226 -11.92 12.96 9.05
N GLY A 227 -12.25 13.83 10.01
CA GLY A 227 -13.45 13.71 10.84
C GLY A 227 -14.74 13.73 10.01
N THR A 228 -14.86 14.65 9.06
CA THR A 228 -15.99 14.74 8.14
C THR A 228 -16.12 13.49 7.29
N LEU A 229 -15.02 13.06 6.64
CA LEU A 229 -15.01 11.89 5.75
C LEU A 229 -15.40 10.62 6.51
N VAL A 230 -14.81 10.38 7.69
CA VAL A 230 -15.10 9.21 8.53
C VAL A 230 -16.56 9.22 9.00
N SER A 231 -17.02 10.36 9.52
CA SER A 231 -18.39 10.49 10.03
C SER A 231 -19.44 10.31 8.92
N ASP A 232 -19.22 10.94 7.77
CA ASP A 232 -20.12 10.84 6.62
C ASP A 232 -20.19 9.41 6.09
N ILE A 233 -19.05 8.73 5.90
CA ILE A 233 -19.03 7.34 5.43
C ILE A 233 -19.81 6.42 6.39
N ILE A 234 -19.60 6.54 7.70
CA ILE A 234 -20.31 5.72 8.70
C ILE A 234 -21.82 5.99 8.63
N ASN A 235 -22.22 7.26 8.65
CA ASN A 235 -23.63 7.63 8.72
C ASN A 235 -24.37 7.31 7.42
N ASN A 236 -23.75 7.56 6.27
CA ASN A 236 -24.33 7.25 4.97
C ASN A 236 -24.43 5.74 4.75
N THR A 237 -23.38 4.97 5.11
CA THR A 237 -23.41 3.50 5.01
C THR A 237 -24.49 2.89 5.90
N LYS A 238 -24.70 3.39 7.13
CA LYS A 238 -25.81 2.95 7.98
C LYS A 238 -27.18 3.19 7.34
N LYS A 239 -27.40 4.37 6.74
CA LYS A 239 -28.62 4.67 5.99
C LYS A 239 -28.83 3.75 4.79
N ILE A 240 -27.75 3.38 4.09
CA ILE A 240 -27.78 2.42 2.98
C ILE A 240 -28.21 1.04 3.46
N ILE A 241 -27.61 0.55 4.56
CA ILE A 241 -27.94 -0.75 5.17
C ILE A 241 -29.42 -0.83 5.57
N GLU A 242 -29.99 0.26 6.09
CA GLU A 242 -31.40 0.28 6.50
C GLU A 242 -32.39 0.29 5.33
N LYS A 243 -31.99 0.82 4.17
CA LYS A 243 -32.90 1.11 3.04
C LYS A 243 -32.78 0.18 1.85
N ASN A 244 -31.60 -0.38 1.60
CA ASN A 244 -31.28 -1.07 0.35
C ASN A 244 -31.03 -2.57 0.57
N ASN A 245 -31.44 -3.38 -0.40
CA ASN A 245 -31.09 -4.80 -0.43
C ASN A 245 -29.61 -5.04 -0.77
N VAL A 246 -28.95 -4.07 -1.40
CA VAL A 246 -27.52 -4.14 -1.75
C VAL A 246 -26.76 -3.22 -0.80
N VAL A 247 -25.96 -3.83 0.08
CA VAL A 247 -25.14 -3.11 1.06
C VAL A 247 -23.78 -2.78 0.46
N LYS A 248 -23.40 -1.50 0.55
CA LYS A 248 -22.12 -0.99 0.09
C LYS A 248 -21.64 0.11 1.02
N VAL A 249 -20.32 0.21 1.20
CA VAL A 249 -19.68 1.28 1.98
C VAL A 249 -19.36 2.43 1.03
N GLU A 250 -20.04 3.56 1.21
CA GLU A 250 -19.88 4.75 0.37
C GLU A 250 -20.13 6.04 1.18
N PRO A 251 -19.36 7.11 0.92
CA PRO A 251 -19.71 8.46 1.38
C PRO A 251 -20.99 8.94 0.69
N SER A 252 -21.57 10.02 1.21
CA SER A 252 -22.64 10.76 0.53
C SER A 252 -22.13 11.37 -0.79
N GLU A 253 -23.04 11.64 -1.73
CA GLU A 253 -22.67 12.13 -3.06
C GLU A 253 -21.87 13.45 -3.01
N GLU A 254 -22.23 14.34 -2.09
CA GLU A 254 -21.56 15.62 -1.88
C GLU A 254 -20.12 15.44 -1.39
N VAL A 255 -19.92 14.59 -0.38
CA VAL A 255 -18.60 14.28 0.18
C VAL A 255 -17.74 13.50 -0.82
N GLU A 256 -18.33 12.57 -1.58
CA GLU A 256 -17.63 11.85 -2.64
C GLU A 256 -17.11 12.81 -3.72
N ARG A 257 -17.95 13.76 -4.14
CA ARG A 257 -17.60 14.77 -5.15
C ARG A 257 -16.45 15.65 -4.66
N ALA A 258 -16.52 16.10 -3.42
CA ALA A 258 -15.46 16.92 -2.83
C ALA A 258 -14.13 16.15 -2.70
N LEU A 259 -14.16 14.89 -2.25
CA LEU A 259 -12.96 14.06 -2.15
C LEU A 259 -12.32 13.81 -3.51
N LYS A 260 -13.13 13.51 -4.55
CA LYS A 260 -12.64 13.30 -5.91
C LYS A 260 -12.04 14.58 -6.50
N GLY A 261 -12.76 15.70 -6.39
CA GLY A 261 -12.28 17.00 -6.88
C GLY A 261 -10.98 17.43 -6.21
N LEU A 262 -10.87 17.25 -4.89
CA LEU A 262 -9.65 17.55 -4.15
C LEU A 262 -8.47 16.69 -4.62
N ARG A 263 -8.69 15.39 -4.85
CA ARG A 263 -7.65 14.51 -5.40
C ARG A 263 -7.24 14.92 -6.81
N GLU A 264 -8.20 15.23 -7.68
CA GLU A 264 -7.92 15.65 -9.06
C GLU A 264 -7.08 16.94 -9.06
N TYR A 265 -7.44 17.90 -8.22
CA TYR A 265 -6.65 19.12 -8.00
C TYR A 265 -5.21 18.80 -7.56
N MET A 266 -5.03 17.91 -6.58
CA MET A 266 -3.70 17.49 -6.12
C MET A 266 -2.90 16.80 -7.22
N PHE A 267 -3.55 15.98 -8.05
CA PHE A 267 -2.91 15.31 -9.17
C PHE A 267 -2.40 16.29 -10.24
N GLU A 268 -3.23 17.26 -10.63
CA GLU A 268 -2.84 18.28 -11.60
C GLU A 268 -1.76 19.21 -11.06
N THR A 269 -1.86 19.62 -9.79
CA THR A 269 -0.98 20.65 -9.22
C THR A 269 0.38 20.07 -8.80
N ILE A 270 0.37 18.91 -8.14
CA ILE A 270 1.58 18.33 -7.54
C ILE A 270 2.21 17.29 -8.45
N TYR A 271 1.46 16.25 -8.82
CA TYR A 271 2.01 15.12 -9.56
C TYR A 271 2.42 15.48 -10.98
N ARG A 272 1.65 16.35 -11.65
CA ARG A 272 2.02 16.92 -12.95
C ARG A 272 2.88 18.18 -12.83
N GLY A 273 3.21 18.62 -11.62
CA GLY A 273 4.09 19.76 -11.38
C GLY A 273 5.56 19.47 -11.76
N PRO A 274 6.36 20.53 -11.95
CA PRO A 274 7.74 20.41 -12.45
C PRO A 274 8.67 19.62 -11.51
N VAL A 275 8.42 19.66 -10.20
CA VAL A 275 9.25 18.96 -9.20
C VAL A 275 9.10 17.45 -9.31
N CYS A 276 7.87 16.93 -9.24
CA CYS A 276 7.59 15.50 -9.39
C CYS A 276 8.02 14.98 -10.77
N GLN A 277 7.88 15.78 -11.84
CA GLN A 277 8.38 15.41 -13.16
C GLN A 277 9.91 15.26 -13.17
N ALA A 278 10.65 16.20 -12.59
CA ALA A 278 12.11 16.13 -12.52
C ALA A 278 12.60 14.93 -11.69
N GLU A 279 11.93 14.65 -10.57
CA GLU A 279 12.17 13.45 -9.75
C GLU A 279 11.93 12.17 -10.53
N ARG A 280 10.80 12.09 -11.26
CA ARG A 280 10.45 10.96 -12.11
C ARG A 280 11.51 10.69 -13.18
N THR A 281 12.03 11.72 -13.86
CA THR A 281 13.11 11.55 -14.84
C THR A 281 14.36 10.93 -14.22
N ARG A 282 14.76 11.35 -13.03
CA ARG A 282 15.93 10.79 -12.32
C ARG A 282 15.70 9.36 -11.87
N ALA A 283 14.52 9.06 -11.32
CA ALA A 283 14.14 7.69 -10.93
C ALA A 283 14.10 6.75 -12.14
N MET A 284 13.58 7.23 -13.28
CA MET A 284 13.51 6.46 -14.52
C MET A 284 14.88 6.03 -14.98
N PHE A 285 15.84 6.95 -14.97
CA PHE A 285 17.23 6.65 -15.34
C PHE A 285 17.80 5.51 -14.49
N ILE A 286 17.60 5.54 -13.16
CA ILE A 286 18.08 4.49 -12.26
C ILE A 286 17.40 3.14 -12.54
N ILE A 287 16.07 3.12 -12.58
CA ILE A 287 15.30 1.88 -12.76
C ILE A 287 15.58 1.24 -14.12
N GLU A 288 15.64 2.01 -15.19
CA GLU A 288 15.90 1.50 -16.55
C GLU A 288 17.26 0.80 -16.64
N HIS A 289 18.29 1.40 -16.05
CA HIS A 289 19.63 0.82 -16.04
C HIS A 289 19.71 -0.42 -15.16
N LEU A 290 19.09 -0.42 -13.98
CA LEU A 290 19.04 -1.62 -13.12
C LEU A 290 18.26 -2.77 -13.78
N LEU A 291 17.14 -2.46 -14.44
CA LEU A 291 16.38 -3.44 -15.20
C LEU A 291 17.25 -4.06 -16.29
N LYS A 292 17.88 -3.23 -17.12
CA LYS A 292 18.82 -3.71 -18.16
C LYS A 292 19.98 -4.53 -17.58
N TYR A 293 20.52 -4.13 -16.43
CA TYR A 293 21.60 -4.86 -15.77
C TYR A 293 21.16 -6.28 -15.37
N PHE A 294 20.03 -6.42 -14.68
CA PHE A 294 19.56 -7.72 -14.20
C PHE A 294 19.00 -8.61 -15.31
N MET A 295 18.43 -8.02 -16.37
CA MET A 295 18.08 -8.77 -17.59
C MET A 295 19.31 -9.43 -18.24
N ASN A 296 20.48 -8.77 -18.21
CA ASN A 296 21.72 -9.35 -18.75
C ASN A 296 22.48 -10.22 -17.74
N ASN A 297 22.18 -10.11 -16.44
CA ASN A 297 22.90 -10.76 -15.36
C ASN A 297 21.96 -11.40 -14.33
N PRO A 298 21.10 -12.37 -14.72
CA PRO A 298 20.11 -12.97 -13.82
C PRO A 298 20.74 -13.62 -12.57
N HIS A 299 21.94 -14.19 -12.71
CA HIS A 299 22.71 -14.80 -11.63
C HIS A 299 23.13 -13.82 -10.51
N LYS A 300 23.00 -12.50 -10.72
CA LYS A 300 23.25 -11.46 -9.71
C LYS A 300 22.03 -11.19 -8.82
N MET A 301 20.85 -11.66 -9.20
CA MET A 301 19.67 -11.62 -8.32
C MET A 301 19.80 -12.68 -7.22
N SER A 302 19.02 -12.55 -6.14
CA SER A 302 19.02 -13.57 -5.08
C SER A 302 18.46 -14.92 -5.60
N PRO A 303 18.80 -16.06 -4.97
CA PRO A 303 18.34 -17.36 -5.42
C PRO A 303 16.81 -17.46 -5.59
N VAL A 304 16.04 -16.76 -4.75
CA VAL A 304 14.58 -16.72 -4.85
C VAL A 304 14.12 -16.14 -6.20
N PHE A 305 14.74 -15.04 -6.65
CA PHE A 305 14.39 -14.43 -7.93
C PHE A 305 14.97 -15.18 -9.12
N GLN A 306 16.07 -15.92 -8.95
CA GLN A 306 16.55 -16.83 -9.98
C GLN A 306 15.53 -17.96 -10.23
N THR A 307 14.98 -18.56 -9.17
CA THR A 307 13.89 -19.53 -9.30
C THR A 307 12.63 -18.92 -9.93
N ILE A 308 12.25 -17.70 -9.55
CA ILE A 308 11.13 -17.00 -10.19
C ILE A 308 11.41 -16.76 -11.68
N ALA A 309 12.67 -16.49 -12.07
CA ALA A 309 13.02 -16.31 -13.48
C ALA A 309 12.82 -17.60 -14.30
N ASP A 310 13.09 -18.75 -13.69
CA ASP A 310 12.87 -20.07 -14.32
C ASP A 310 11.37 -20.42 -14.40
N GLU A 311 10.56 -20.03 -13.41
CA GLU A 311 9.13 -20.39 -13.31
C GLU A 311 8.18 -19.40 -14.02
N ASP A 312 8.36 -18.10 -13.78
CA ASP A 312 7.46 -17.02 -14.22
C ASP A 312 8.08 -16.18 -15.36
N GLY A 313 9.34 -16.43 -15.71
CA GLY A 313 10.08 -15.70 -16.74
C GLY A 313 10.96 -14.58 -16.20
N LEU A 314 12.05 -14.32 -16.93
CA LEU A 314 13.10 -13.41 -16.51
C LEU A 314 12.62 -11.96 -16.28
N GLU A 315 11.81 -11.42 -17.19
CA GLU A 315 11.31 -10.04 -17.08
C GLU A 315 10.49 -9.84 -15.80
N GLN A 316 9.60 -10.78 -15.48
CA GLN A 316 8.80 -10.75 -14.26
C GLN A 316 9.70 -10.83 -13.01
N ALA A 317 10.69 -11.72 -13.01
CA ALA A 317 11.60 -11.86 -11.89
C ALA A 317 12.43 -10.59 -11.63
N VAL A 318 12.89 -9.92 -12.70
CA VAL A 318 13.60 -8.65 -12.59
C VAL A 318 12.66 -7.54 -12.08
N GLY A 319 11.42 -7.47 -12.56
CA GLY A 319 10.41 -6.54 -12.07
C GLY A 319 10.10 -6.75 -10.59
N ASP A 320 9.92 -7.99 -10.16
CA ASP A 320 9.71 -8.37 -8.75
C ASP A 320 10.92 -7.98 -7.88
N TYR A 321 12.15 -8.19 -8.40
CA TYR A 321 13.37 -7.86 -7.68
C TYR A 321 13.54 -6.36 -7.47
N ILE A 322 13.35 -5.56 -8.53
CA ILE A 322 13.46 -4.10 -8.50
C ILE A 322 12.36 -3.47 -7.65
N SER A 323 11.09 -3.88 -7.85
CA SER A 323 9.98 -3.38 -7.05
C SER A 323 10.17 -3.66 -5.55
N GLY A 324 10.84 -4.77 -5.22
CA GLY A 324 11.21 -5.10 -3.84
C GLY A 324 12.26 -4.18 -3.21
N MET A 325 13.04 -3.40 -3.96
CA MET A 325 14.12 -2.59 -3.38
C MET A 325 13.58 -1.42 -2.55
N SER A 326 14.32 -1.01 -1.51
CA SER A 326 14.11 0.30 -0.87
C SER A 326 14.76 1.40 -1.72
N ASP A 327 14.36 2.65 -1.50
CA ASP A 327 14.86 3.78 -2.28
C ASP A 327 16.40 3.91 -2.17
N ALA A 328 16.92 3.88 -0.94
CA ALA A 328 18.35 3.98 -0.68
C ALA A 328 19.15 2.79 -1.23
N TYR A 329 18.61 1.57 -1.15
CA TYR A 329 19.27 0.40 -1.71
C TYR A 329 19.32 0.46 -3.24
N CYS A 330 18.23 0.91 -3.88
CA CYS A 330 18.15 1.10 -5.32
C CYS A 330 19.23 2.10 -5.80
N VAL A 331 19.37 3.23 -5.11
CA VAL A 331 20.39 4.24 -5.42
C VAL A 331 21.81 3.72 -5.20
N SER A 332 22.07 3.08 -4.04
CA SER A 332 23.39 2.52 -3.72
C SER A 332 23.82 1.47 -4.75
N LEU A 333 22.91 0.56 -5.10
CA LEU A 333 23.18 -0.50 -6.08
C LEU A 333 23.48 0.07 -7.47
N PHE A 334 22.74 1.10 -7.88
CA PHE A 334 23.03 1.82 -9.12
C PHE A 334 24.43 2.45 -9.09
N GLN A 335 24.80 3.10 -7.98
CA GLN A 335 26.12 3.70 -7.81
C GLN A 335 27.23 2.66 -7.90
N ASP A 336 27.08 1.51 -7.25
CA ASP A 336 28.10 0.45 -7.24
C ASP A 336 28.29 -0.19 -8.62
N ILE A 337 27.24 -0.26 -9.44
CA ILE A 337 27.29 -0.88 -10.77
C ILE A 337 27.82 0.10 -11.83
N TYR A 338 27.35 1.36 -11.81
CA TYR A 338 27.52 2.28 -12.93
C TYR A 338 28.46 3.46 -12.65
N ILE A 339 28.71 3.80 -11.39
CA ILE A 339 29.58 4.92 -11.03
C ILE A 339 30.98 4.37 -10.70
N PRO A 340 32.03 4.79 -11.43
CA PRO A 340 33.39 4.35 -11.12
C PRO A 340 33.79 4.70 -9.69
N GLN A 341 34.12 3.70 -8.90
CA GLN A 341 34.69 3.87 -7.56
C GLN A 341 36.17 3.45 -7.58
N SER A 342 37.00 4.13 -6.80
CA SER A 342 38.39 3.68 -6.61
C SER A 342 38.38 2.32 -5.90
N LEU A 343 38.90 1.29 -6.57
CA LEU A 343 39.08 -0.04 -6.00
C LEU A 343 40.36 -0.16 -5.16
N VAL A 344 41.13 0.93 -5.05
CA VAL A 344 42.29 0.98 -4.17
C VAL A 344 41.74 0.93 -2.74
N PRO A 345 42.05 -0.12 -1.94
CA PRO A 345 41.74 -0.11 -0.52
C PRO A 345 42.31 1.18 0.05
N SER A 346 41.60 1.86 0.94
CA SER A 346 42.06 3.10 1.57
C SER A 346 43.35 2.84 2.37
N ALA A 347 44.47 2.74 1.66
CA ALA A 347 45.80 2.77 2.19
C ALA A 347 46.02 4.22 2.59
N VAL A 348 45.86 4.44 3.89
CA VAL A 348 46.48 5.54 4.62
C VAL A 348 45.95 6.92 4.19
N LYS A 349 44.83 7.35 4.80
CA LYS A 349 44.59 8.78 5.07
C LYS A 349 45.54 9.23 6.19
N ASP A 350 46.83 9.13 5.94
CA ASP A 350 47.90 9.79 6.67
C ASP A 350 49.06 9.85 5.68
N ILE A 351 49.65 11.03 5.50
CA ILE A 351 50.82 11.29 4.63
C ILE A 351 50.42 11.56 3.15
N LEU A 352 49.94 12.78 2.86
CA LEU A 352 50.75 13.83 2.19
C LEU A 352 49.88 14.99 1.61
N TYR A 353 50.24 16.19 2.08
CA TYR A 353 50.04 17.56 1.58
C TYR A 353 48.63 18.12 1.39
#